data_AF-A0A9D2I1Z0-F1
#
_entry.id   AF-A0A9D2I1Z0-F1
#
_cell.length_a   1.000
_cell.length_b   1.000
_cell.length_c   1.000
_cell.angle_alpha   90.00
_cell.angle_beta   90.00
_cell.angle_gamma   90.00
#
_symmetry.space_group_name_H-M   'P 1'
#
loop_
_entity.id
_entity.type
_entity.pdbx_description
1 polymer ?
#
loop_
_entity_poly.entity_id
_entity_poly.type
_entity_poly.pdbx_seq_one_letter_code
_entity_poly.pdbx_strand_id
1 'polypeptide(L)'
;MGTSLDWLKGHVDNIVFDEALFRVNYGENKYIFGALYTVEEDEVDIFAISSIYDTIIDLNTKIKYSFNAVVKCNPSENLMEHKMFEKPSENEMKALYYIENMIFRTSTLWDMLAQLCNVFWKINRPIDKIYTGAFFHDYSQGKNKKSFAKDVYNYFSEEDEIKSDTERWKGNFEYIKKYRNKMTHKNSPNITILSNFGMQLRPPAIFILKRVTEDYLKAIEFIMRILDDIFIELKKGTLDD
;
A
#
# COMPACT_ATOMS: atom_id res chain seq x y z
N MET A 1 -21.73 14.12 -3.48
CA MET A 1 -20.98 12.85 -3.52
C MET A 1 -21.59 11.97 -2.43
N GLY A 2 -21.46 10.65 -2.50
CA GLY A 2 -22.04 9.79 -1.45
C GLY A 2 -21.19 9.82 -0.17
N THR A 3 -21.80 9.43 0.95
CA THR A 3 -21.18 9.50 2.28
C THR A 3 -19.89 8.69 2.38
N SER A 4 -19.83 7.53 1.71
CA SER A 4 -18.63 6.67 1.74
C SER A 4 -17.47 7.29 0.98
N LEU A 5 -17.72 7.82 -0.21
CA LEU A 5 -16.71 8.40 -1.08
C LEU A 5 -16.13 9.69 -0.50
N ASP A 6 -16.98 10.53 0.13
CA ASP A 6 -16.52 11.72 0.85
C ASP A 6 -15.64 11.35 2.06
N TRP A 7 -16.02 10.30 2.80
CA TRP A 7 -15.22 9.79 3.91
C TRP A 7 -13.84 9.28 3.45
N LEU A 8 -13.79 8.47 2.39
CA LEU A 8 -12.55 7.98 1.81
C LEU A 8 -11.66 9.12 1.32
N LYS A 9 -12.25 10.09 0.63
CA LYS A 9 -11.53 11.25 0.10
C LYS A 9 -10.87 12.06 1.20
N GLY A 10 -11.58 12.33 2.30
CA GLY A 10 -11.02 13.03 3.45
C GLY A 10 -9.77 12.36 4.01
N HIS A 11 -9.73 11.02 4.05
CA HIS A 11 -8.55 10.29 4.52
C HIS A 11 -7.38 10.36 3.53
N VAL A 12 -7.65 10.22 2.22
CA VAL A 12 -6.62 10.29 1.18
C VAL A 12 -6.00 11.68 1.06
N ASP A 13 -6.82 12.73 1.18
CA ASP A 13 -6.37 14.12 1.08
C ASP A 13 -5.47 14.51 2.26
N ASN A 14 -5.64 13.89 3.43
CA ASN A 14 -4.82 14.12 4.63
C ASN A 14 -3.42 13.51 4.58
N ILE A 15 -3.10 12.67 3.59
CA ILE A 15 -1.79 12.06 3.47
C ILE A 15 -0.79 13.08 2.92
N VAL A 16 0.19 13.47 3.74
CA VAL A 16 1.24 14.43 3.36
C VAL A 16 2.61 13.79 3.61
N PHE A 17 3.48 13.82 2.59
CA PHE A 17 4.87 13.44 2.69
C PHE A 17 5.76 14.66 2.46
N ASP A 18 6.90 14.70 3.12
CA ASP A 18 7.98 15.61 2.77
C ASP A 18 8.80 14.99 1.64
N GLU A 19 8.66 15.49 0.42
CA GLU A 19 9.38 14.95 -0.74
C GLU A 19 10.91 15.10 -0.64
N ALA A 20 11.40 15.95 0.27
CA ALA A 20 12.82 16.19 0.48
C ALA A 20 13.36 15.53 1.76
N LEU A 21 12.59 14.64 2.40
CA LEU A 21 12.86 14.09 3.73
C LEU A 21 14.28 13.51 3.91
N PHE A 22 14.81 12.84 2.88
CA PHE A 22 16.17 12.26 2.88
C PHE A 22 17.14 12.98 1.94
N ARG A 23 16.77 14.13 1.36
CA ARG A 23 17.64 14.88 0.46
C ARG A 23 18.70 15.64 1.24
N VAL A 24 19.97 15.39 0.93
CA VAL A 24 21.09 16.18 1.44
C VAL A 24 21.33 17.35 0.49
N ASN A 25 20.86 18.54 0.87
CA ASN A 25 20.98 19.74 0.03
C ASN A 25 22.42 20.29 0.02
N TYR A 26 22.88 20.74 -1.16
CA TYR A 26 24.17 21.40 -1.36
C TYR A 26 23.99 22.67 -2.18
N GLY A 27 23.96 23.82 -1.51
CA GLY A 27 23.69 25.12 -2.14
C GLY A 27 22.22 25.28 -2.56
N GLU A 28 21.94 26.26 -3.43
CA GLU A 28 20.58 26.53 -3.90
C GLU A 28 20.14 25.48 -4.94
N ASN A 29 19.03 24.78 -4.64
CA ASN A 29 18.35 23.82 -5.54
C ASN A 29 19.19 22.64 -6.03
N LYS A 30 20.24 22.23 -5.32
CA LYS A 30 20.98 20.99 -5.61
C LYS A 30 20.98 20.09 -4.40
N TYR A 31 21.00 18.79 -4.64
CA TYR A 31 21.13 17.78 -3.60
C TYR A 31 22.13 16.71 -4.03
N ILE A 32 22.67 16.01 -3.04
CA ILE A 32 23.63 14.92 -3.23
C ILE A 32 22.85 13.63 -3.47
N PHE A 33 23.24 12.90 -4.51
CA PHE A 33 22.79 11.55 -4.82
C PHE A 33 24.02 10.64 -4.93
N GLY A 34 23.92 9.40 -4.47
CA GLY A 34 25.03 8.46 -4.46
C GLY A 34 24.61 7.07 -4.01
N ALA A 35 25.61 6.22 -3.82
CA ALA A 35 25.46 4.89 -3.24
C ALA A 35 26.64 4.61 -2.30
N LEU A 36 26.37 3.92 -1.20
CA LEU A 36 27.40 3.37 -0.32
C LEU A 36 27.63 1.92 -0.74
N TYR A 37 28.88 1.59 -1.09
CA TYR A 37 29.26 0.22 -1.46
C TYR A 37 29.64 -0.63 -0.24
N THR A 38 29.95 0.02 0.88
CA THR A 38 30.21 -0.58 2.18
C THR A 38 29.54 0.31 3.23
N VAL A 39 28.70 -0.29 4.06
CA VAL A 39 28.03 0.37 5.19
C VAL A 39 28.53 -0.33 6.44
N GLU A 40 29.02 0.42 7.42
CA GLU A 40 29.54 -0.16 8.65
C GLU A 40 28.43 -0.87 9.47
N GLU A 41 28.81 -1.75 10.40
CA GLU A 41 27.86 -2.56 11.17
C GLU A 41 26.90 -1.72 12.03
N ASP A 42 27.26 -0.48 12.32
CA ASP A 42 26.52 0.51 13.10
C ASP A 42 25.85 1.61 12.25
N GLU A 43 26.22 1.77 10.98
CA GLU A 43 25.68 2.83 10.11
C GLU A 43 24.37 2.46 9.40
N VAL A 44 23.53 3.45 9.13
CA VAL A 44 22.29 3.28 8.34
C VAL A 44 22.57 3.63 6.88
N ASP A 45 22.19 2.75 5.94
CA ASP A 45 22.30 3.02 4.49
C ASP A 45 21.27 4.07 4.04
N ILE A 46 21.62 5.34 4.22
CA ILE A 46 20.73 6.48 3.95
C ILE A 46 20.37 6.59 2.46
N PHE A 47 21.27 6.18 1.55
CA PHE A 47 21.02 6.25 0.11
C PHE A 47 20.04 5.17 -0.35
N ALA A 48 20.14 3.95 0.20
CA ALA A 48 19.15 2.91 -0.04
C ALA A 48 17.78 3.31 0.53
N ILE A 49 17.73 3.84 1.75
CA ILE A 49 16.50 4.36 2.36
C ILE A 49 15.89 5.48 1.51
N SER A 50 16.70 6.47 1.08
CA SER A 50 16.24 7.57 0.23
C SER A 50 15.64 7.06 -1.08
N SER A 51 16.28 6.08 -1.73
CA SER A 51 15.80 5.52 -3.01
C SER A 51 14.47 4.78 -2.86
N ILE A 52 14.31 4.02 -1.76
CA ILE A 52 13.04 3.35 -1.44
C ILE A 52 11.97 4.39 -1.11
N TYR A 53 12.32 5.44 -0.37
CA TYR A 53 11.41 6.52 -0.01
C TYR A 53 10.92 7.33 -1.23
N ASP A 54 11.80 7.66 -2.17
CA ASP A 54 11.43 8.30 -3.43
C ASP A 54 10.43 7.43 -4.22
N THR A 55 10.62 6.11 -4.19
CA THR A 55 9.67 5.16 -4.80
C THR A 55 8.32 5.15 -4.08
N ILE A 56 8.31 5.23 -2.74
CA ILE A 56 7.08 5.37 -1.95
C ILE A 56 6.32 6.65 -2.32
N ILE A 57 7.01 7.78 -2.49
CA ILE A 57 6.41 9.06 -2.91
C ILE A 57 5.79 8.95 -4.31
N ASP A 58 6.52 8.36 -5.26
CA ASP A 58 6.04 8.14 -6.62
C ASP A 58 4.78 7.26 -6.64
N LEU A 59 4.78 6.15 -5.89
CA LEU A 59 3.62 5.27 -5.74
C LEU A 59 2.44 5.98 -5.10
N ASN A 60 2.66 6.72 -4.00
CA ASN A 60 1.65 7.52 -3.31
C ASN A 60 0.96 8.50 -4.28
N THR A 61 1.74 9.23 -5.07
CA THR A 61 1.24 10.18 -6.07
C THR A 61 0.37 9.48 -7.11
N LYS A 62 0.83 8.35 -7.65
CA LYS A 62 0.10 7.59 -8.67
C LYS A 62 -1.16 6.91 -8.13
N ILE A 63 -1.16 6.48 -6.87
CA ILE A 63 -2.37 5.98 -6.18
C ILE A 63 -3.39 7.11 -6.06
N LYS A 64 -2.97 8.31 -5.63
CA LYS A 64 -3.86 9.49 -5.55
C LYS A 64 -4.43 9.90 -6.90
N TYR A 65 -3.65 9.84 -7.98
CA TYR A 65 -4.18 10.08 -9.34
C TYR A 65 -5.29 9.10 -9.70
N SER A 66 -5.07 7.81 -9.43
CA SER A 66 -6.05 6.77 -9.69
C SER A 66 -7.30 6.96 -8.82
N PHE A 67 -7.14 7.20 -7.53
CA PHE A 67 -8.24 7.49 -6.60
C PHE A 67 -9.09 8.68 -7.07
N ASN A 68 -8.46 9.81 -7.41
CA ASN A 68 -9.16 11.00 -7.90
C ASN A 68 -9.91 10.75 -9.21
N ALA A 69 -9.39 9.88 -10.07
CA ALA A 69 -10.07 9.47 -11.29
C ALA A 69 -11.30 8.60 -11.00
N VAL A 70 -11.24 7.71 -10.00
CA VAL A 70 -12.41 6.94 -9.53
C VAL A 70 -13.46 7.87 -8.93
N VAL A 71 -13.06 8.82 -8.10
CA VAL A 71 -13.96 9.81 -7.49
C VAL A 71 -14.74 10.57 -8.57
N LYS A 72 -14.08 10.97 -9.66
CA LYS A 72 -14.72 11.62 -10.82
C LYS A 72 -15.71 10.72 -11.57
N CYS A 73 -15.53 9.40 -11.52
CA CYS A 73 -16.47 8.44 -12.09
C CYS A 73 -17.74 8.28 -11.23
N ASN A 74 -17.70 8.74 -9.97
CA ASN A 74 -18.81 8.72 -9.01
C ASN A 74 -19.54 7.36 -8.97
N PRO A 75 -18.84 6.27 -8.58
CA PRO A 75 -19.46 4.94 -8.50
C PRO A 75 -20.67 4.97 -7.56
N SER A 76 -21.74 4.24 -7.90
CA SER A 76 -22.94 4.20 -7.05
C SER A 76 -22.61 3.56 -5.70
N GLU A 77 -23.04 4.22 -4.62
CA GLU A 77 -22.99 3.69 -3.25
C GLU A 77 -24.22 2.83 -2.93
N ASN A 78 -25.28 2.91 -3.75
CA ASN A 78 -26.47 2.12 -3.57
C ASN A 78 -26.25 0.71 -4.13
N LEU A 79 -26.01 -0.25 -3.24
CA LEU A 79 -25.79 -1.66 -3.60
C LEU A 79 -26.99 -2.28 -4.34
N MET A 80 -28.20 -1.75 -4.17
CA MET A 80 -29.40 -2.24 -4.87
C MET A 80 -29.43 -1.82 -6.34
N GLU A 81 -28.68 -0.78 -6.73
CA GLU A 81 -28.52 -0.35 -8.13
C GLU A 81 -27.44 -1.16 -8.86
N HIS A 82 -26.66 -1.97 -8.14
CA HIS A 82 -25.55 -2.70 -8.72
C HIS A 82 -26.03 -3.85 -9.61
N LYS A 83 -25.80 -3.69 -10.92
CA LYS A 83 -26.17 -4.67 -11.93
C LYS A 83 -25.03 -5.66 -12.17
N MET A 84 -24.97 -6.71 -11.35
CA MET A 84 -23.91 -7.73 -11.39
C MET A 84 -23.86 -8.53 -12.71
N PHE A 85 -25.00 -8.80 -13.35
CA PHE A 85 -25.07 -9.64 -14.56
C PHE A 85 -25.02 -8.85 -15.87
N GLU A 86 -25.22 -7.54 -15.81
CA GLU A 86 -25.19 -6.67 -16.99
C GLU A 86 -23.76 -6.19 -17.27
N LYS A 87 -23.54 -5.74 -18.50
CA LYS A 87 -22.30 -5.05 -18.86
C LYS A 87 -22.18 -3.79 -17.99
N PRO A 88 -21.02 -3.56 -17.34
CA PRO A 88 -20.80 -2.33 -16.58
C PRO A 88 -20.96 -1.10 -17.46
N SER A 89 -21.46 -0.01 -16.88
CA SER A 89 -21.52 1.29 -17.56
C SER A 89 -20.12 1.79 -17.91
N GLU A 90 -20.00 2.78 -18.80
CA GLU A 90 -18.70 3.36 -19.14
C GLU A 90 -17.98 3.96 -17.92
N ASN A 91 -18.73 4.66 -17.05
CA ASN A 91 -18.18 5.22 -15.81
C ASN A 91 -17.74 4.13 -14.85
N GLU A 92 -18.49 3.04 -14.74
CA GLU A 92 -18.11 1.90 -13.91
C GLU A 92 -16.88 1.18 -14.46
N MET A 93 -16.78 0.99 -15.78
CA MET A 93 -15.57 0.43 -16.41
C MET A 93 -14.34 1.31 -16.15
N LYS A 94 -14.46 2.63 -16.29
CA LYS A 94 -13.40 3.58 -15.96
C LYS A 94 -13.01 3.52 -14.49
N ALA A 95 -14.00 3.49 -13.58
CA ALA A 95 -13.75 3.35 -12.14
C ALA A 95 -12.96 2.07 -11.84
N LEU A 96 -13.41 0.93 -12.38
CA LEU A 96 -12.73 -0.36 -12.20
C LEU A 96 -11.30 -0.34 -12.73
N TYR A 97 -11.05 0.25 -13.91
CA TYR A 97 -9.69 0.42 -14.45
C TYR A 97 -8.76 1.18 -13.49
N TYR A 98 -9.22 2.29 -12.91
CA TYR A 98 -8.41 3.05 -11.95
C TYR A 98 -8.27 2.33 -10.61
N ILE A 99 -9.28 1.58 -10.16
CA ILE A 99 -9.21 0.74 -8.97
C ILE A 99 -8.17 -0.37 -9.15
N GLU A 100 -8.14 -1.06 -10.30
CA GLU A 100 -7.11 -2.06 -10.59
C GLU A 100 -5.70 -1.44 -10.50
N ASN A 101 -5.54 -0.23 -11.05
CA ASN A 101 -4.30 0.53 -10.94
C ASN A 101 -3.89 0.85 -9.49
N MET A 102 -4.86 1.17 -8.62
CA MET A 102 -4.60 1.33 -7.19
C MET A 102 -4.15 0.00 -6.56
N ILE A 103 -4.82 -1.11 -6.85
CA ILE A 103 -4.53 -2.43 -6.27
C ILE A 103 -3.08 -2.86 -6.53
N PHE A 104 -2.61 -2.71 -7.76
CA PHE A 104 -1.23 -3.04 -8.10
C PHE A 104 -0.23 -2.14 -7.35
N ARG A 105 -0.48 -0.84 -7.31
CA ARG A 105 0.43 0.12 -6.66
C ARG A 105 0.43 -0.01 -5.15
N THR A 106 -0.71 -0.27 -4.52
CA THR A 106 -0.80 -0.59 -3.08
C THR A 106 -0.06 -1.88 -2.75
N SER A 107 -0.13 -2.90 -3.62
CA SER A 107 0.67 -4.11 -3.44
C SER A 107 2.18 -3.80 -3.48
N THR A 108 2.62 -2.98 -4.44
CA THR A 108 4.02 -2.54 -4.52
C THR A 108 4.42 -1.68 -3.33
N LEU A 109 3.51 -0.88 -2.78
CA LEU A 109 3.75 -0.07 -1.59
C LEU A 109 4.06 -0.95 -0.36
N TRP A 110 3.34 -2.06 -0.21
CA TRP A 110 3.66 -3.08 0.81
C TRP A 110 5.04 -3.72 0.57
N ASP A 111 5.42 -3.97 -0.68
CA ASP A 111 6.75 -4.48 -1.02
C ASP A 111 7.84 -3.45 -0.68
N MET A 112 7.59 -2.15 -0.90
CA MET A 112 8.50 -1.08 -0.48
C MET A 112 8.65 -1.00 1.03
N LEU A 113 7.56 -1.19 1.79
CA LEU A 113 7.64 -1.27 3.25
C LEU A 113 8.53 -2.45 3.69
N ALA A 114 8.37 -3.62 3.08
CA ALA A 114 9.23 -4.78 3.38
C ALA A 114 10.70 -4.51 3.04
N GLN A 115 10.98 -3.85 1.90
CA GLN A 115 12.35 -3.46 1.52
C GLN A 115 12.94 -2.45 2.48
N LEU A 116 12.16 -1.44 2.90
CA LEU A 116 12.59 -0.45 3.87
C LEU A 116 12.97 -1.11 5.20
N CYS A 117 12.15 -2.04 5.69
CA CYS A 117 12.47 -2.84 6.87
C CYS A 117 13.69 -3.76 6.65
N ASN A 118 13.85 -4.36 5.48
CA ASN A 118 14.99 -5.22 5.16
C ASN A 118 16.33 -4.47 5.24
N VAL A 119 16.36 -3.24 4.71
CA VAL A 119 17.52 -2.34 4.78
C VAL A 119 17.73 -1.86 6.21
N PHE A 120 16.70 -1.26 6.83
CA PHE A 120 16.82 -0.65 8.15
C PHE A 120 17.17 -1.66 9.26
N TRP A 121 16.62 -2.88 9.21
CA TRP A 121 16.94 -3.92 10.19
C TRP A 121 18.19 -4.74 9.83
N LYS A 122 18.92 -4.36 8.77
CA LYS A 122 20.13 -5.05 8.29
C LYS A 122 19.94 -6.55 8.09
N ILE A 123 18.77 -6.94 7.57
CA ILE A 123 18.44 -8.35 7.30
C ILE A 123 19.23 -8.87 6.09
N ASN A 124 19.51 -7.99 5.13
CA ASN A 124 20.30 -8.31 3.93
C ASN A 124 19.74 -9.48 3.10
N ARG A 125 18.42 -9.67 3.11
CA ARG A 125 17.77 -10.62 2.21
C ARG A 125 17.86 -10.09 0.78
N PRO A 126 18.18 -10.92 -0.23
CA PRO A 126 18.16 -10.51 -1.62
C PRO A 126 16.79 -9.92 -2.00
N ILE A 127 16.80 -8.74 -2.64
CA ILE A 127 15.59 -7.95 -2.92
C ILE A 127 14.56 -8.75 -3.72
N ASP A 128 15.01 -9.56 -4.67
CA ASP A 128 14.21 -10.45 -5.51
C ASP A 128 13.54 -11.61 -4.75
N LYS A 129 13.93 -11.83 -3.49
CA LYS A 129 13.43 -12.92 -2.63
C LYS A 129 12.58 -12.41 -1.46
N ILE A 130 12.28 -11.11 -1.42
CA ILE A 130 11.42 -10.52 -0.38
C ILE A 130 9.96 -10.66 -0.82
N TYR A 131 9.28 -11.63 -0.22
CA TYR A 131 7.83 -11.77 -0.35
C TYR A 131 7.18 -11.18 0.90
N THR A 132 6.56 -10.00 0.78
CA THR A 132 6.03 -9.19 1.88
C THR A 132 5.32 -10.00 2.98
N GLY A 133 4.36 -10.85 2.61
CA GLY A 133 3.63 -11.66 3.59
C GLY A 133 4.54 -12.61 4.38
N ALA A 134 5.45 -13.30 3.70
CA ALA A 134 6.40 -14.21 4.34
C ALA A 134 7.45 -13.44 5.16
N PHE A 135 7.94 -12.31 4.64
CA PHE A 135 8.88 -11.45 5.34
C PHE A 135 8.34 -11.03 6.71
N PHE A 136 7.15 -10.43 6.76
CA PHE A 136 6.57 -10.00 8.04
C PHE A 136 6.15 -11.17 8.93
N HIS A 137 5.72 -12.30 8.38
CA HIS A 137 5.49 -13.53 9.15
C HIS A 137 6.76 -14.01 9.86
N ASP A 138 7.88 -14.11 9.14
CA ASP A 138 9.15 -14.62 9.65
C ASP A 138 9.67 -13.74 10.79
N TYR A 139 9.56 -12.41 10.65
CA TYR A 139 9.98 -11.43 11.67
C TYR A 139 8.91 -11.12 12.72
N SER A 140 7.69 -11.63 12.59
CA SER A 140 6.68 -11.54 13.67
C SER A 140 6.96 -12.51 14.82
N GLN A 141 7.81 -13.52 14.59
CA GLN A 141 8.05 -14.63 15.49
C GLN A 141 9.52 -15.06 15.54
N GLY A 142 9.82 -16.08 16.33
CA GLY A 142 11.17 -16.63 16.45
C GLY A 142 12.14 -15.74 17.24
N LYS A 143 13.44 -16.00 17.07
CA LYS A 143 14.52 -15.34 17.83
C LYS A 143 14.74 -13.89 17.42
N ASN A 144 14.50 -13.55 16.15
CA ASN A 144 14.72 -12.22 15.57
C ASN A 144 13.43 -11.40 15.48
N LYS A 145 12.43 -11.70 16.34
CA LYS A 145 11.13 -11.06 16.29
C LYS A 145 11.23 -9.53 16.42
N LYS A 146 10.47 -8.81 15.61
CA LYS A 146 10.31 -7.36 15.66
C LYS A 146 8.85 -7.05 15.98
N SER A 147 8.60 -6.18 16.96
CA SER A 147 7.25 -5.75 17.34
C SER A 147 6.50 -5.16 16.14
N PHE A 148 7.18 -4.32 15.36
CA PHE A 148 6.65 -3.76 14.13
C PHE A 148 6.18 -4.84 13.15
N ALA A 149 7.00 -5.87 12.90
CA ALA A 149 6.63 -6.95 11.99
C ALA A 149 5.42 -7.75 12.49
N LYS A 150 5.30 -7.92 13.81
CA LYS A 150 4.11 -8.53 14.42
C LYS A 150 2.86 -7.70 14.17
N ASP A 151 2.93 -6.38 14.30
CA ASP A 151 1.77 -5.51 14.05
C ASP A 151 1.32 -5.56 12.57
N VAL A 152 2.29 -5.54 11.64
CA VAL A 152 2.00 -5.69 10.20
C VAL A 152 1.40 -7.06 9.90
N TYR A 153 1.97 -8.12 10.45
CA TYR A 153 1.46 -9.48 10.21
C TYR A 153 0.07 -9.71 10.84
N ASN A 154 -0.20 -9.11 12.00
CA ASN A 154 -1.54 -9.13 12.60
C ASN A 154 -2.57 -8.50 11.65
N TYR A 155 -2.21 -7.36 11.01
CA TYR A 155 -3.06 -6.75 10.00
C TYR A 155 -3.31 -7.66 8.78
N PHE A 156 -2.26 -8.34 8.29
CA PHE A 156 -2.41 -9.30 7.18
C PHE A 156 -3.30 -10.49 7.51
N SER A 157 -3.37 -10.86 8.79
CA SER A 157 -4.09 -12.03 9.29
C SER A 157 -5.47 -11.70 9.85
N GLU A 158 -5.94 -10.46 9.71
CA GLU A 158 -7.26 -10.08 10.17
C GLU A 158 -8.36 -10.89 9.48
N GLU A 159 -9.32 -11.34 10.26
CA GLU A 159 -10.55 -11.92 9.75
C GLU A 159 -11.40 -10.85 9.06
N ASP A 160 -12.10 -11.26 8.00
CA ASP A 160 -12.92 -10.36 7.20
C ASP A 160 -14.14 -9.89 8.01
N GLU A 161 -14.23 -8.57 8.23
CA GLU A 161 -15.32 -7.94 8.97
C GLU A 161 -15.73 -6.66 8.25
N ILE A 162 -16.97 -6.63 7.75
CA ILE A 162 -17.56 -5.48 7.09
C ILE A 162 -18.36 -4.68 8.13
N LYS A 163 -18.10 -3.39 8.20
CA LYS A 163 -18.77 -2.43 9.09
C LYS A 163 -19.52 -1.37 8.27
N SER A 164 -19.99 -0.32 8.93
CA SER A 164 -20.62 0.82 8.25
C SER A 164 -19.68 1.50 7.25
N ASP A 165 -20.25 2.29 6.33
CA ASP A 165 -19.51 2.93 5.24
C ASP A 165 -18.44 3.91 5.70
N THR A 166 -18.59 4.48 6.90
CA THR A 166 -17.68 5.44 7.53
C THR A 166 -16.79 4.80 8.61
N GLU A 167 -16.78 3.48 8.68
CA GLU A 167 -15.88 2.72 9.55
C GLU A 167 -14.91 1.87 8.73
N ARG A 168 -13.75 1.61 9.31
CA ARG A 168 -12.72 0.77 8.70
C ARG A 168 -13.15 -0.70 8.69
N TRP A 169 -13.05 -1.35 7.53
CA TRP A 169 -13.24 -2.79 7.37
C TRP A 169 -11.96 -3.57 7.71
N LYS A 170 -12.12 -4.83 8.12
CA LYS A 170 -11.01 -5.75 8.42
C LYS A 170 -10.79 -6.75 7.28
N GLY A 171 -9.59 -7.33 7.23
CA GLY A 171 -9.25 -8.34 6.22
C GLY A 171 -8.99 -7.76 4.81
N ASN A 172 -8.76 -6.44 4.72
CA ASN A 172 -8.56 -5.74 3.45
C ASN A 172 -7.32 -6.26 2.69
N PHE A 173 -6.21 -6.49 3.38
CA PHE A 173 -4.99 -7.02 2.77
C PHE A 173 -5.26 -8.34 2.02
N GLU A 174 -5.88 -9.32 2.69
CA GLU A 174 -6.14 -10.63 2.09
C GLU A 174 -7.18 -10.53 0.97
N TYR A 175 -8.19 -9.65 1.10
CA TYR A 175 -9.13 -9.36 0.02
C TYR A 175 -8.42 -8.84 -1.23
N ILE A 176 -7.58 -7.81 -1.09
CA ILE A 176 -6.87 -7.16 -2.19
C ILE A 176 -5.85 -8.11 -2.82
N LYS A 177 -5.12 -8.88 -2.00
CA LYS A 177 -4.21 -9.92 -2.47
C LYS A 177 -4.93 -11.00 -3.29
N LYS A 178 -6.08 -11.50 -2.82
CA LYS A 178 -6.90 -12.47 -3.57
C LYS A 178 -7.41 -11.87 -4.89
N TYR A 179 -7.88 -10.63 -4.85
CA TYR A 179 -8.38 -9.92 -6.02
C TYR A 179 -7.27 -9.75 -7.09
N ARG A 180 -6.09 -9.26 -6.69
CA ARG A 180 -4.90 -9.15 -7.54
C ARG A 180 -4.46 -10.50 -8.11
N ASN A 181 -4.34 -11.52 -7.27
CA ASN A 181 -3.93 -12.86 -7.73
C ASN A 181 -4.92 -13.43 -8.75
N LYS A 182 -6.21 -13.10 -8.62
CA LYS A 182 -7.22 -13.51 -9.59
C LYS A 182 -7.02 -12.82 -10.95
N MET A 183 -6.77 -11.50 -10.95
CA MET A 183 -6.43 -10.74 -12.16
C MET A 183 -5.22 -11.32 -12.89
N THR A 184 -4.17 -11.67 -12.16
CA THR A 184 -2.91 -12.13 -12.75
C THR A 184 -2.94 -13.58 -13.22
N HIS A 185 -3.67 -14.47 -12.53
CA HIS A 185 -3.52 -15.93 -12.72
C HIS A 185 -4.79 -16.67 -13.16
N LYS A 186 -5.95 -16.01 -13.20
CA LYS A 186 -7.21 -16.67 -13.55
C LYS A 186 -7.99 -15.86 -14.58
N ASN A 187 -8.80 -14.93 -14.09
CA ASN A 187 -9.77 -14.18 -14.86
C ASN A 187 -9.94 -12.82 -14.20
N SER A 188 -10.38 -11.82 -14.95
CA SER A 188 -10.69 -10.53 -14.36
C SER A 188 -11.78 -10.70 -13.29
N PRO A 189 -11.59 -10.22 -12.04
CA PRO A 189 -12.61 -10.20 -10.99
C PRO A 189 -13.74 -9.22 -11.30
N ASN A 190 -13.59 -8.41 -12.36
CA ASN A 190 -14.53 -7.38 -12.79
C ASN A 190 -15.55 -7.84 -13.83
N ILE A 191 -15.62 -9.15 -14.11
CA ILE A 191 -16.63 -9.74 -14.98
C ILE A 191 -17.43 -10.81 -14.23
N THR A 192 -18.72 -10.96 -14.49
CA THR A 192 -19.46 -12.09 -13.90
C THR A 192 -19.16 -13.36 -14.68
N ILE A 193 -18.75 -14.41 -13.97
CA ILE A 193 -18.42 -15.71 -14.56
C ILE A 193 -19.19 -16.80 -13.81
N LEU A 194 -19.95 -17.59 -14.57
CA LEU A 194 -20.58 -18.82 -14.11
C LEU A 194 -20.17 -19.93 -15.07
N SER A 195 -19.00 -20.53 -14.82
CA SER A 195 -18.46 -21.60 -15.67
C SER A 195 -17.57 -22.56 -14.87
N ASN A 196 -17.14 -23.65 -15.51
CA ASN A 196 -16.16 -24.58 -14.94
C ASN A 196 -14.79 -23.92 -14.68
N PHE A 197 -14.52 -22.75 -15.28
CA PHE A 197 -13.31 -21.97 -15.02
C PHE A 197 -13.40 -21.16 -13.70
N GLY A 198 -14.61 -20.96 -13.18
CA GLY A 198 -14.86 -20.30 -11.90
C GLY A 198 -16.28 -19.77 -11.76
N MET A 199 -16.71 -19.62 -10.50
CA MET A 199 -17.95 -18.93 -10.12
C MET A 199 -17.60 -17.61 -9.44
N GLN A 200 -18.01 -16.48 -10.02
CA GLN A 200 -17.90 -15.16 -9.40
C GLN A 200 -18.97 -14.22 -9.92
N LEU A 201 -19.42 -13.34 -9.04
CA LEU A 201 -20.23 -12.18 -9.40
C LEU A 201 -19.35 -10.95 -9.32
N ARG A 202 -19.48 -10.06 -10.31
CA ARG A 202 -18.79 -8.77 -10.34
C ARG A 202 -19.20 -7.96 -9.11
N PRO A 203 -18.28 -7.55 -8.22
CA PRO A 203 -18.62 -6.72 -7.07
C PRO A 203 -18.88 -5.26 -7.50
N PRO A 204 -19.59 -4.47 -6.67
CA PRO A 204 -19.73 -3.03 -6.88
C PRO A 204 -18.38 -2.31 -6.84
N ALA A 205 -18.17 -1.34 -7.72
CA ALA A 205 -16.91 -0.59 -7.78
C ALA A 205 -16.58 0.14 -6.47
N ILE A 206 -17.58 0.74 -5.81
CA ILE A 206 -17.40 1.41 -4.51
C ILE A 206 -16.85 0.46 -3.43
N PHE A 207 -17.29 -0.80 -3.45
CA PHE A 207 -16.87 -1.81 -2.50
C PHE A 207 -15.38 -2.10 -2.64
N ILE A 208 -14.91 -2.30 -3.88
CA ILE A 208 -13.50 -2.55 -4.16
C ILE A 208 -12.67 -1.29 -3.84
N LEU A 209 -13.18 -0.10 -4.19
CA LEU A 209 -12.53 1.18 -3.89
C LEU A 209 -12.28 1.34 -2.40
N LYS A 210 -13.28 1.08 -1.55
CA LYS A 210 -13.14 1.16 -0.10
C LYS A 210 -12.08 0.19 0.40
N ARG A 211 -12.12 -1.08 -0.02
CA ARG A 211 -11.14 -2.11 0.34
C ARG A 211 -9.70 -1.69 0.01
N VAL A 212 -9.45 -1.23 -1.21
CA VAL A 212 -8.09 -0.87 -1.64
C VAL A 212 -7.62 0.43 -0.99
N THR A 213 -8.52 1.39 -0.78
CA THR A 213 -8.18 2.66 -0.15
C THR A 213 -7.81 2.46 1.31
N GLU A 214 -8.55 1.63 2.05
CA GLU A 214 -8.22 1.32 3.44
C GLU A 214 -6.93 0.49 3.59
N ASP A 215 -6.66 -0.43 2.65
CA ASP A 215 -5.37 -1.15 2.60
C ASP A 215 -4.20 -0.21 2.33
N TYR A 216 -4.38 0.71 1.39
CA TYR A 216 -3.43 1.79 1.10
C TYR A 216 -3.18 2.68 2.33
N LEU A 217 -4.23 3.15 2.99
CA LEU A 217 -4.11 3.96 4.20
C LEU A 217 -3.32 3.24 5.30
N LYS A 218 -3.54 1.92 5.44
CA LYS A 218 -2.79 1.14 6.43
C LYS A 218 -1.32 0.96 6.05
N ALA A 219 -1.01 0.73 4.77
CA ALA A 219 0.37 0.69 4.30
C ALA A 219 1.10 2.01 4.61
N ILE A 220 0.44 3.15 4.36
CA ILE A 220 0.97 4.47 4.69
C ILE A 220 1.20 4.64 6.19
N GLU A 221 0.26 4.25 7.04
CA GLU A 221 0.42 4.28 8.50
C GLU A 221 1.68 3.53 8.96
N PHE A 222 1.90 2.31 8.44
CA PHE A 222 3.10 1.54 8.77
C PHE A 222 4.38 2.15 8.20
N ILE A 223 4.34 2.73 7.00
CA ILE A 223 5.47 3.44 6.40
C ILE A 223 5.86 4.65 7.26
N MET A 224 4.89 5.46 7.71
CA MET A 224 5.19 6.60 8.57
C MET A 224 5.81 6.14 9.89
N ARG A 225 5.29 5.07 10.50
CA ARG A 225 5.84 4.49 11.73
C ARG A 225 7.29 4.02 11.59
N ILE A 226 7.65 3.34 10.49
CA ILE A 226 9.04 2.89 10.31
C ILE A 226 9.98 4.05 9.97
N LEU A 227 9.47 5.09 9.29
CA LEU A 227 10.24 6.32 9.06
C LEU A 227 10.56 7.02 10.39
N ASP A 228 9.60 7.10 11.31
CA ASP A 228 9.85 7.64 12.66
C ASP A 228 10.95 6.87 13.40
N ASP A 229 10.94 5.54 13.33
CA ASP A 229 11.99 4.69 13.91
C ASP A 229 13.36 4.95 13.25
N ILE A 230 13.41 5.11 11.92
CA ILE A 230 14.64 5.47 11.18
C ILE A 230 15.17 6.82 11.67
N PHE A 231 14.31 7.83 11.80
CA PHE A 231 14.71 9.17 12.26
C PHE A 231 15.23 9.19 13.70
N ILE A 232 14.63 8.40 14.58
CA ILE A 232 15.11 8.25 15.95
C ILE A 232 16.53 7.69 15.94
N GLU A 233 16.81 6.70 15.09
CA GLU A 233 18.15 6.09 15.02
C GLU A 233 19.19 7.02 14.41
N LEU A 234 18.86 7.71 13.30
CA LEU A 234 19.75 8.69 12.67
C LEU A 234 20.13 9.82 13.64
N LYS A 235 19.21 10.24 14.52
CA LYS A 235 19.49 11.26 15.54
C LYS A 235 20.43 10.79 16.64
N LYS A 236 20.44 9.50 16.99
CA LYS A 236 21.38 8.96 17.99
C LYS A 236 22.81 9.01 17.46
N GLY A 237 23.01 8.60 16.20
CA GLY A 237 24.32 8.65 15.54
C GLY A 237 24.90 10.08 15.43
N THR A 238 24.06 11.12 15.41
CA THR A 238 24.52 12.53 15.38
C THR A 238 24.80 13.16 16.75
N LEU A 239 24.48 12.47 17.86
CA LEU A 239 24.67 12.99 19.23
C LEU A 239 25.89 12.37 19.95
N ASP A 240 26.51 11.36 19.35
CA ASP A 240 27.71 10.68 19.87
C ASP A 240 29.03 11.25 19.29
N ASP A 241 28.95 12.33 18.51
CA ASP A 241 30.07 13.18 18.03
C ASP A 241 30.08 14.55 18.75
#